data_AF-A0A950UD24-F1
#
_entry.id   AF-A0A950UD24-F1
#
_cell.length_a   1.000
_cell.length_b   1.000
_cell.length_c   1.000
_cell.angle_alpha   90.00
_cell.angle_beta   90.00
_cell.angle_gamma   90.00
#
_symmetry.space_group_name_H-M   'P 1'
#
loop_
_entity.id
_entity.type
_entity.pdbx_description
1 polymer ?
#
loop_
_entity_poly.entity_id
_entity_poly.type
_entity_poly.pdbx_seq_one_letter_code
_entity_poly.pdbx_strand_id
1 'polypeptide(L)'
;LRAGSGAGGNAERIDYHLDVGPRLRLIVLDLVRRAGGSGGLVAPGQPAWLARELAGAADRWVLVFSHQPLESSAGGEELLALLDRHPRVVAAVAGHVHRNQIVPRPGAGGGYWLITTASLIDYPQQARALRLVQTAGGGICIETWMLDHIFPGRLGEISRQLSYIDAQGGRPRGFAGGRLDRNVRLYRSPPP
;
A
#
# COMPACT_ATOMS: atom_id res chain seq x y z
N LEU A 1 2.64 -11.57 -17.43
CA LEU A 1 2.92 -10.50 -16.45
C LEU A 1 4.42 -10.25 -16.24
N ARG A 2 5.27 -11.27 -16.00
CA ARG A 2 6.74 -11.08 -15.86
C ARG A 2 7.46 -10.58 -17.13
N ALA A 3 7.05 -11.03 -18.31
CA ALA A 3 7.71 -10.67 -19.58
C ALA A 3 7.46 -9.23 -20.06
N GLY A 4 6.50 -8.51 -19.47
CA GLY A 4 6.16 -7.14 -19.88
C GLY A 4 6.71 -6.05 -18.95
N SER A 5 7.24 -6.39 -17.77
CA SER A 5 7.60 -5.42 -16.73
C SER A 5 9.10 -5.17 -16.58
N GLY A 6 9.97 -5.96 -17.23
CA GLY A 6 11.42 -5.86 -17.05
C GLY A 6 11.91 -6.12 -15.62
N ALA A 7 11.07 -6.72 -14.77
CA ALA A 7 11.32 -6.82 -13.34
C ALA A 7 12.13 -8.07 -12.96
N GLY A 8 13.17 -7.89 -12.13
CA GLY A 8 13.80 -8.99 -11.40
C GLY A 8 12.87 -9.53 -10.30
N GLY A 9 12.89 -10.85 -10.07
CA GLY A 9 12.01 -11.48 -9.07
C GLY A 9 12.47 -12.89 -8.67
N ASN A 10 11.90 -13.39 -7.57
CA ASN A 10 12.15 -14.75 -7.06
C ASN A 10 11.31 -15.78 -7.84
N ALA A 11 11.86 -16.94 -8.20
CA ALA A 11 11.16 -17.94 -9.03
C ALA A 11 9.83 -18.42 -8.41
N GLU A 12 9.73 -18.46 -7.07
CA GLU A 12 8.57 -19.01 -6.32
C GLU A 12 7.60 -17.95 -5.75
N ARG A 13 7.96 -16.66 -5.80
CA ARG A 13 7.14 -15.55 -5.27
C ARG A 13 6.99 -14.43 -6.27
N ILE A 14 5.93 -13.64 -6.13
CA ILE A 14 5.66 -12.49 -6.98
C ILE A 14 6.16 -11.21 -6.30
N ASP A 15 7.34 -11.28 -5.69
CA ASP A 15 8.09 -10.10 -5.26
C ASP A 15 8.74 -9.46 -6.48
N TYR A 16 8.57 -8.15 -6.66
CA TYR A 16 9.22 -7.41 -7.73
C TYR A 16 9.31 -5.92 -7.42
N HIS A 17 10.17 -5.20 -8.14
CA HIS A 17 10.13 -3.75 -8.21
C HIS A 17 9.87 -3.30 -9.64
N LEU A 18 9.45 -2.04 -9.78
CA LEU A 18 9.49 -1.33 -11.06
C LEU A 18 9.79 0.15 -10.81
N ASP A 19 10.51 0.76 -11.74
CA ASP A 19 10.79 2.19 -11.69
C ASP A 19 9.78 2.95 -12.57
N VAL A 20 9.13 3.95 -11.98
CA VAL A 20 8.20 4.85 -12.67
C VAL A 20 8.95 6.14 -12.99
N GLY A 21 9.55 6.16 -14.18
CA GLY A 21 10.46 7.23 -14.56
C GLY A 21 11.71 7.29 -13.65
N PRO A 22 12.42 8.43 -13.62
CA PRO A 22 13.73 8.50 -12.96
C PRO A 22 13.68 8.70 -11.45
N ARG A 23 12.52 9.00 -10.84
CA ARG A 23 12.43 9.47 -9.44
C ARG A 23 11.62 8.59 -8.50
N LEU A 24 10.97 7.54 -9.00
CA LEU A 24 10.06 6.71 -8.20
C LEU A 24 10.34 5.24 -8.44
N ARG A 25 10.47 4.48 -7.35
CA ARG A 25 10.48 3.02 -7.34
C ARG A 25 9.25 2.51 -6.60
N LEU A 26 8.55 1.55 -7.20
CA LEU A 26 7.51 0.76 -6.54
C LEU A 26 8.10 -0.60 -6.20
N ILE A 27 7.88 -1.07 -4.98
CA ILE A 27 8.26 -2.41 -4.52
C ILE A 27 6.97 -3.15 -4.16
N VAL A 28 6.75 -4.31 -4.73
CA VAL A 28 5.59 -5.16 -4.46
C VAL A 28 6.07 -6.40 -3.70
N LEU A 29 5.47 -6.64 -2.54
CA LEU A 29 5.78 -7.74 -1.64
C LEU A 29 4.66 -8.78 -1.67
N ASP A 30 5.06 -10.03 -1.85
CA ASP A 30 4.16 -11.17 -1.83
C ASP A 30 4.21 -11.87 -0.47
N LEU A 31 3.16 -11.67 0.32
CA LEU A 31 3.02 -12.19 1.68
C LEU A 31 2.03 -13.36 1.77
N VAL A 32 1.56 -13.89 0.64
CA VAL A 32 0.53 -14.95 0.64
C VAL A 32 1.05 -16.21 1.34
N ARG A 33 0.23 -16.80 2.21
CA ARG A 33 0.50 -18.12 2.80
C ARG A 33 0.12 -19.21 1.82
N ARG A 34 1.13 -19.82 1.17
CA ARG A 34 0.90 -20.89 0.18
C ARG A 34 0.28 -22.14 0.78
N ALA A 35 0.51 -22.39 2.07
CA ALA A 35 -0.10 -23.47 2.83
C ALA A 35 -1.54 -23.17 3.29
N GLY A 36 -2.10 -22.01 2.92
CA GLY A 36 -3.44 -21.56 3.31
C GLY A 36 -3.47 -20.59 4.50
N GLY A 37 -4.65 -19.99 4.68
CA GLY A 37 -4.92 -18.95 5.67
C GLY A 37 -4.96 -17.53 5.07
N SER A 38 -5.57 -16.60 5.80
CA SER A 38 -5.78 -15.22 5.35
C SER A 38 -4.62 -14.27 5.72
N GLY A 39 -3.89 -14.57 6.79
CA GLY A 39 -2.79 -13.74 7.28
C GLY A 39 -1.60 -13.66 6.32
N GLY A 40 -0.77 -12.64 6.51
CA GLY A 40 0.48 -12.46 5.76
C GLY A 40 1.63 -13.23 6.40
N LEU A 41 2.58 -13.69 5.59
CA LEU A 41 3.78 -14.39 6.04
C LEU A 41 5.00 -13.90 5.26
N VAL A 42 5.96 -13.34 5.98
CA VAL A 42 7.27 -12.99 5.45
C VAL A 42 8.09 -14.26 5.29
N ALA A 43 8.70 -14.43 4.12
CA ALA A 43 9.54 -15.58 3.83
C ALA A 43 11.00 -15.33 4.27
N PRO A 44 11.77 -16.36 4.67
CA PRO A 44 13.12 -16.18 5.24
C PRO A 44 14.12 -15.33 4.43
N GLY A 45 14.04 -15.34 3.10
CA GLY A 45 14.93 -14.54 2.23
C GLY A 45 14.36 -13.18 1.77
N GLN A 46 13.12 -12.87 2.12
CA GLN A 46 12.42 -11.66 1.68
C GLN A 46 12.99 -10.38 2.31
N PRO A 47 13.39 -10.34 3.60
CA PRO A 47 14.06 -9.17 4.19
C PRO A 47 15.37 -8.81 3.48
N ALA A 48 16.23 -9.80 3.23
CA ALA A 48 17.48 -9.58 2.51
C ALA A 48 17.26 -9.11 1.06
N TRP A 49 16.21 -9.60 0.41
CA TRP A 49 15.80 -9.11 -0.91
C TRP A 49 15.34 -7.64 -0.83
N LEU A 50 14.41 -7.31 0.07
CA LEU A 50 13.90 -5.96 0.24
C LEU A 50 15.03 -4.96 0.56
N ALA A 51 15.98 -5.34 1.41
CA ALA A 51 17.15 -4.52 1.70
C ALA A 51 17.95 -4.14 0.45
N ARG A 52 18.16 -5.10 -0.47
CA ARG A 52 18.84 -4.84 -1.76
C ARG A 52 18.02 -3.94 -2.67
N GLU A 53 16.71 -4.14 -2.73
CA GLU A 53 15.83 -3.32 -3.59
C GLU A 53 15.73 -1.87 -3.10
N LEU A 54 15.72 -1.67 -1.79
CA LEU A 54 15.80 -0.36 -1.14
C LEU A 54 17.15 0.31 -1.44
N ALA A 55 18.27 -0.38 -1.22
CA ALA A 55 19.60 0.17 -1.54
C ALA A 55 19.73 0.52 -3.03
N GLY A 56 19.20 -0.34 -3.91
CA GLY A 56 19.20 -0.12 -5.36
C GLY A 56 18.26 1.00 -5.83
N ALA A 57 17.37 1.52 -4.97
CA ALA A 57 16.53 2.66 -5.31
C ALA A 57 17.36 3.94 -5.47
N ALA A 58 18.54 4.01 -4.84
CA ALA A 58 19.42 5.17 -4.81
C ALA A 58 18.64 6.44 -4.41
N ASP A 59 18.60 7.45 -5.27
CA ASP A 59 17.92 8.72 -5.00
C ASP A 59 16.40 8.72 -5.26
N ARG A 60 15.83 7.58 -5.66
CA ARG A 60 14.39 7.47 -5.92
C ARG A 60 13.58 7.45 -4.63
N TRP A 61 12.40 8.06 -4.69
CA TRP A 61 11.35 7.84 -3.71
C TRP A 61 10.81 6.41 -3.81
N VAL A 62 10.40 5.82 -2.70
CA VAL A 62 9.95 4.42 -2.63
C VAL A 62 8.52 4.34 -2.10
N LEU A 63 7.68 3.61 -2.84
CA LEU A 63 6.39 3.11 -2.37
C LEU A 63 6.45 1.60 -2.26
N VAL A 64 5.97 1.05 -1.15
CA VAL A 64 5.89 -0.39 -0.94
C VAL A 64 4.42 -0.81 -1.00
N PHE A 65 4.14 -1.92 -1.66
CA PHE A 65 2.80 -2.48 -1.81
C PHE A 65 2.78 -3.92 -1.31
N SER A 66 1.72 -4.28 -0.60
CA SER A 66 1.46 -5.66 -0.20
C SER A 66 -0.05 -5.90 -0.15
N HIS A 67 -0.49 -7.15 -0.21
CA HIS A 67 -1.92 -7.43 0.03
C HIS A 67 -2.25 -7.25 1.52
N GLN A 68 -1.52 -7.94 2.40
CA GLN A 68 -1.65 -7.81 3.86
C GLN A 68 -0.81 -6.63 4.38
N PRO A 69 -1.33 -5.86 5.36
CA PRO A 69 -0.50 -4.89 6.08
C PRO A 69 0.71 -5.58 6.71
N LEU A 70 1.87 -4.92 6.64
CA LEU A 70 3.11 -5.46 7.22
C LEU A 70 2.97 -5.63 8.74
N GLU A 71 2.33 -4.66 9.40
CA GLU A 71 2.07 -4.65 10.85
C GLU A 71 1.24 -5.84 11.36
N SER A 72 0.43 -6.46 10.49
CA SER A 72 -0.37 -7.63 10.83
C SER A 72 0.14 -8.93 10.21
N SER A 73 1.34 -8.92 9.61
CA SER A 73 1.93 -10.07 8.94
C SER A 73 2.97 -10.75 9.82
N ALA A 74 3.00 -12.08 9.83
CA ALA A 74 4.03 -12.83 10.55
C ALA A 74 5.41 -12.53 9.95
N GLY A 75 6.33 -12.01 10.77
CA GLY A 75 7.65 -11.52 10.35
C GLY A 75 7.66 -10.13 9.71
N GLY A 76 6.50 -9.45 9.63
CA GLY A 76 6.37 -8.13 9.00
C GLY A 76 7.18 -7.02 9.68
N GLU A 77 7.42 -7.12 10.98
CA GLU A 77 8.27 -6.17 11.73
C GLU A 77 9.72 -6.13 11.20
N GLU A 78 10.24 -7.22 10.66
CA GLU A 78 11.59 -7.23 10.06
C GLU A 78 11.63 -6.38 8.78
N LEU A 79 10.57 -6.45 7.97
CA LEU A 79 10.44 -5.62 6.78
C LEU A 79 10.21 -4.15 7.15
N LEU A 80 9.35 -3.89 8.14
CA LEU A 80 9.10 -2.54 8.65
C LEU A 80 10.38 -1.90 9.20
N ALA A 81 11.22 -2.65 9.92
CA ALA A 81 12.51 -2.15 10.41
C ALA A 81 13.47 -1.73 9.28
N LEU A 82 13.39 -2.37 8.11
CA LEU A 82 14.13 -1.92 6.92
C LEU A 82 13.56 -0.61 6.37
N LEU A 83 12.24 -0.48 6.30
CA LEU A 83 11.57 0.74 5.83
C LEU A 83 11.80 1.92 6.77
N ASP A 84 11.74 1.69 8.08
CA ASP A 84 11.90 2.72 9.12
C ASP A 84 13.27 3.41 9.07
N ARG A 85 14.30 2.72 8.57
CA ARG A 85 15.65 3.27 8.39
C ARG A 85 15.86 3.92 7.03
N HIS A 86 15.02 3.64 6.04
CA HIS A 86 15.26 4.09 4.67
C HIS A 86 14.77 5.53 4.46
N PRO A 87 15.64 6.48 4.07
CA PRO A 87 15.34 7.90 4.12
C PRO A 87 14.46 8.39 2.96
N ARG A 88 14.05 7.51 2.06
CA ARG A 88 13.19 7.81 0.90
C ARG A 88 11.95 6.93 0.79
N VAL A 89 11.60 6.15 1.81
CA VAL A 89 10.28 5.48 1.85
C VAL A 89 9.21 6.51 2.15
N VAL A 90 8.14 6.52 1.36
CA VAL A 90 7.06 7.52 1.46
C VAL A 90 5.76 6.90 1.96
N ALA A 91 5.45 5.68 1.52
CA ALA A 91 4.32 4.93 2.06
C ALA A 91 4.49 3.42 1.87
N ALA A 92 3.83 2.67 2.76
CA ALA A 92 3.49 1.27 2.55
C ALA A 92 1.96 1.17 2.38
N VAL A 93 1.52 0.65 1.23
CA VAL A 93 0.12 0.58 0.83
C VAL A 93 -0.35 -0.86 0.86
N ALA A 94 -1.43 -1.14 1.59
CA ALA A 94 -1.98 -2.47 1.73
C ALA A 94 -3.50 -2.53 1.59
N GLY A 95 -4.02 -3.73 1.38
CA GLY A 95 -5.44 -4.06 1.40
C GLY A 95 -5.77 -4.95 2.60
N HIS A 96 -6.46 -6.07 2.33
CA HIS A 96 -6.77 -7.17 3.26
C HIS A 96 -7.72 -6.85 4.42
N VAL A 97 -7.55 -5.71 5.10
CA VAL A 97 -8.37 -5.30 6.25
C VAL A 97 -9.68 -4.60 5.85
N HIS A 98 -9.86 -4.38 4.55
CA HIS A 98 -11.06 -3.78 3.94
C HIS A 98 -11.40 -2.39 4.47
N ARG A 99 -10.43 -1.68 5.05
CA ARG A 99 -10.61 -0.37 5.69
C ARG A 99 -9.77 0.68 4.99
N ASN A 100 -10.34 1.85 4.76
CA ASN A 100 -9.55 3.05 4.48
C ASN A 100 -8.95 3.57 5.78
N GLN A 101 -7.63 3.53 5.88
CA GLN A 101 -6.90 4.10 7.02
C GLN A 101 -5.58 4.71 6.55
N ILE A 102 -5.20 5.84 7.15
CA ILE A 102 -3.88 6.44 6.98
C ILE A 102 -3.29 6.67 8.37
N VAL A 103 -2.14 6.06 8.64
CA VAL A 103 -1.43 6.18 9.92
C VAL A 103 0.00 6.65 9.65
N PRO A 104 0.50 7.69 10.34
CA PRO A 104 1.92 8.03 10.29
C PRO A 104 2.73 6.95 11.01
N ARG A 105 3.79 6.46 10.36
CA ARG A 105 4.79 5.61 10.98
C ARG A 105 6.09 6.38 11.18
N PRO A 106 6.47 6.70 12.43
CA PRO A 106 7.78 7.24 12.73
C PRO A 106 8.89 6.23 12.41
N GLY A 107 10.07 6.72 12.05
CA GLY A 107 11.25 5.90 11.80
C GLY A 107 12.50 6.76 11.70
N ALA A 108 13.67 6.17 11.93
CA ALA A 108 14.96 6.88 11.88
C ALA A 108 15.24 7.54 10.52
N GLY A 109 14.63 7.06 9.44
CA GLY A 109 14.70 7.65 8.10
C GLY A 109 13.77 8.85 7.88
N GLY A 110 13.06 9.35 8.90
CA GLY A 110 12.13 10.48 8.80
C GLY A 110 10.65 10.10 8.67
N GLY A 111 10.33 8.81 8.80
CA GLY A 111 8.97 8.28 8.76
C GLY A 111 8.32 8.22 7.38
N TYR A 112 7.15 7.57 7.34
CA TYR A 112 6.33 7.34 6.15
C TYR A 112 4.87 7.05 6.52
N TRP A 113 4.00 6.88 5.53
CA TRP A 113 2.58 6.63 5.74
C TRP A 113 2.23 5.16 5.55
N LEU A 114 1.54 4.58 6.52
CA LEU A 114 0.85 3.30 6.35
C LEU A 114 -0.54 3.59 5.83
N ILE A 115 -0.84 3.08 4.64
CA ILE A 115 -2.10 3.34 3.94
C ILE A 115 -2.80 2.01 3.70
N THR A 116 -3.99 1.85 4.26
CA THR A 116 -4.89 0.75 3.89
C THR A 116 -6.04 1.27 3.03
N THR A 117 -6.49 0.43 2.09
CA THR A 117 -7.63 0.73 1.22
C THR A 117 -8.81 -0.18 1.52
N ALA A 118 -10.02 0.38 1.41
CA ALA A 118 -11.26 -0.39 1.44
C ALA A 118 -11.29 -1.49 0.37
N SER A 119 -12.12 -2.51 0.59
CA SER A 119 -12.39 -3.50 -0.44
C SER A 119 -13.37 -2.96 -1.47
N LEU A 120 -13.39 -3.60 -2.65
CA LEU A 120 -14.38 -3.34 -3.69
C LEU A 120 -15.63 -4.23 -3.54
N ILE A 121 -15.59 -5.26 -2.69
CA ILE A 121 -16.69 -6.21 -2.53
C ILE A 121 -17.69 -5.81 -1.44
N ASP A 122 -17.23 -5.06 -0.43
CA ASP A 122 -18.05 -4.58 0.68
C ASP A 122 -18.04 -3.04 0.76
N TYR A 123 -18.99 -2.47 1.51
CA TYR A 123 -19.07 -1.04 1.67
C TYR A 123 -17.78 -0.48 2.28
N PRO A 124 -17.17 0.59 1.71
CA PRO A 124 -17.75 1.55 0.78
C PRO A 124 -17.60 1.25 -0.73
N GLN A 125 -16.98 0.14 -1.11
CA GLN A 125 -16.66 -0.20 -2.51
C GLN A 125 -15.93 0.93 -3.26
N GLN A 126 -14.87 1.45 -2.65
CA GLN A 126 -14.09 2.59 -3.16
C GLN A 126 -12.68 2.17 -3.55
N ALA A 127 -12.21 2.69 -4.69
CA ALA A 127 -10.79 2.71 -5.02
C ALA A 127 -10.11 3.97 -4.45
N ARG A 128 -8.78 3.95 -4.34
CA ARG A 128 -7.98 5.11 -3.93
C ARG A 128 -7.01 5.48 -5.05
N ALA A 129 -7.09 6.72 -5.53
CA ALA A 129 -6.05 7.31 -6.37
C ALA A 129 -4.97 7.94 -5.49
N LEU A 130 -3.71 7.81 -5.92
CA LEU A 130 -2.53 8.43 -5.29
C LEU A 130 -1.80 9.27 -6.34
N ARG A 131 -1.49 10.52 -6.02
CA ARG A 131 -0.59 11.37 -6.81
C ARG A 131 0.61 11.76 -5.96
N LEU A 132 1.81 11.52 -6.48
CA LEU A 132 3.06 11.92 -5.83
C LEU A 132 3.57 13.21 -6.48
N VAL A 133 3.81 14.22 -5.66
CA VAL A 133 4.26 15.55 -6.09
C VAL A 133 5.51 15.92 -5.32
N GLN A 134 6.59 16.24 -6.02
CA GLN A 134 7.80 16.78 -5.40
C GLN A 134 7.53 18.20 -4.88
N THR A 135 7.90 18.49 -3.65
CA THR A 135 7.75 19.83 -3.08
C THR A 135 8.93 20.72 -3.48
N ALA A 136 8.73 22.04 -3.47
CA ALA A 136 9.80 23.00 -3.78
C ALA A 136 11.03 22.84 -2.86
N GLY A 137 10.83 22.40 -1.62
CA GLY A 137 11.89 22.11 -0.64
C GLY A 137 12.54 20.74 -0.80
N GLY A 138 12.35 20.03 -1.92
CA GLY A 138 12.98 18.73 -2.18
C GLY A 138 12.33 17.53 -1.48
N GLY A 139 11.25 17.74 -0.72
CA GLY A 139 10.43 16.69 -0.13
C GLY A 139 9.40 16.13 -1.11
N ILE A 140 8.41 15.42 -0.58
CA ILE A 140 7.33 14.83 -1.36
C ILE A 140 5.98 14.98 -0.67
N CYS A 141 4.93 15.16 -1.47
CA CYS A 141 3.54 15.15 -1.05
C CYS A 141 2.82 13.99 -1.74
N ILE A 142 2.11 13.16 -0.96
CA ILE A 142 1.11 12.24 -1.50
C ILE A 142 -0.26 12.92 -1.40
N GLU A 143 -0.94 13.07 -2.52
CA GLU A 143 -2.35 13.47 -2.57
C GLU A 143 -3.21 12.24 -2.83
N THR A 144 -4.32 12.13 -2.09
CA THR A 144 -5.20 10.95 -2.16
C THR A 144 -6.62 11.36 -2.54
N TRP A 145 -7.30 10.49 -3.31
CA TRP A 145 -8.73 10.64 -3.61
C TRP A 145 -9.44 9.30 -3.53
N MET A 146 -10.61 9.29 -2.89
CA MET A 146 -11.56 8.19 -2.95
C MET A 146 -12.31 8.25 -4.27
N LEU A 147 -12.33 7.13 -4.99
CA LEU A 147 -13.04 6.95 -6.23
C LEU A 147 -14.16 5.94 -6.00
N ASP A 148 -15.40 6.41 -6.09
CA ASP A 148 -16.56 5.52 -6.15
C ASP A 148 -16.63 4.89 -7.53
N HIS A 149 -16.88 3.58 -7.59
CA HIS A 149 -17.24 2.94 -8.84
C HIS A 149 -18.67 3.36 -9.21
N ILE A 150 -18.89 3.68 -10.47
CA ILE A 150 -20.22 3.91 -11.04
C ILE A 150 -20.38 2.87 -12.15
N PHE A 151 -21.30 1.94 -11.95
CA PHE A 151 -21.72 1.03 -12.99
C PHE A 151 -23.17 1.35 -13.37
N PRO A 152 -23.44 1.85 -14.59
CA PRO A 152 -24.80 2.17 -15.00
C PRO A 152 -25.65 0.90 -15.10
N GLY A 153 -26.89 0.98 -14.61
CA GLY A 153 -27.87 -0.10 -14.67
C GLY A 153 -28.02 -0.91 -13.39
N ARG A 154 -29.02 -1.79 -13.40
CA ARG A 154 -29.55 -2.48 -12.22
C ARG A 154 -28.53 -3.28 -11.42
N LEU A 155 -27.51 -3.86 -12.06
CA LEU A 155 -26.50 -4.68 -11.38
C LEU A 155 -25.61 -3.86 -10.43
N GLY A 156 -25.18 -2.67 -10.87
CA GLY A 156 -24.35 -1.78 -10.04
C GLY A 156 -25.13 -1.25 -8.83
N GLU A 157 -26.39 -0.88 -9.05
CA GLU A 157 -27.31 -0.44 -8.00
C GLU A 157 -27.53 -1.53 -6.95
N ILE A 158 -27.82 -2.77 -7.39
CA ILE A 158 -27.99 -3.91 -6.48
C ILE A 158 -26.70 -4.19 -5.72
N SER A 159 -25.53 -4.20 -6.38
CA SER A 159 -24.25 -4.42 -5.71
C SER A 159 -24.02 -3.40 -4.59
N ARG A 160 -24.26 -2.11 -4.87
CA ARG A 160 -24.07 -1.04 -3.88
C ARG A 160 -25.07 -1.16 -2.73
N GLN A 161 -26.35 -1.44 -3.01
CA GLN A 161 -27.37 -1.67 -1.99
C GLN A 161 -27.03 -2.86 -1.10
N LEU A 162 -26.67 -4.00 -1.69
CA LEU A 162 -26.31 -5.20 -0.95
C LEU A 162 -25.06 -4.98 -0.08
N SER A 163 -24.02 -4.33 -0.61
CA SER A 163 -22.82 -4.00 0.18
C SER A 163 -23.14 -3.08 1.38
N TYR A 164 -24.15 -2.21 1.24
CA TYR A 164 -24.51 -1.21 2.23
C TYR A 164 -25.33 -1.78 3.38
N ILE A 165 -26.17 -2.78 3.08
CA ILE A 165 -27.01 -3.48 4.07
C ILE A 165 -26.36 -4.74 4.63
N ASP A 166 -25.24 -5.19 4.04
CA ASP A 166 -24.48 -6.33 4.57
C ASP A 166 -24.07 -6.07 6.02
N ALA A 167 -24.59 -6.91 6.92
CA ALA A 167 -24.33 -6.84 8.35
C ALA A 167 -22.91 -7.27 8.72
N GLN A 168 -22.26 -8.08 7.87
CA GLN A 168 -20.83 -8.41 7.98
C GLN A 168 -19.96 -7.34 7.29
N GLY A 169 -20.55 -6.56 6.39
CA GLY A 169 -19.90 -5.56 5.55
C GLY A 169 -19.39 -4.34 6.32
N GLY A 170 -18.70 -3.47 5.58
CA GLY A 170 -17.89 -2.42 6.19
C GLY A 170 -18.61 -1.20 6.73
N ARG A 171 -19.91 -1.00 6.44
CA ARG A 171 -20.64 0.20 6.92
C ARG A 171 -20.77 0.23 8.45
N PRO A 172 -21.34 -0.78 9.14
CA PRO A 172 -21.41 -0.77 10.60
C PRO A 172 -20.03 -0.72 11.28
N ARG A 173 -18.99 -1.20 10.59
CA ARG A 173 -17.61 -1.25 11.08
C ARG A 173 -16.77 -0.02 10.74
N GLY A 174 -17.35 0.97 10.06
CA GLY A 174 -16.67 2.22 9.70
C GLY A 174 -15.50 2.05 8.72
N PHE A 175 -15.56 1.05 7.83
CA PHE A 175 -14.49 0.75 6.86
C PHE A 175 -14.25 1.87 5.85
N ALA A 176 -15.20 2.78 5.69
CA ALA A 176 -15.03 3.99 4.89
C ALA A 176 -13.91 4.92 5.39
N GLY A 177 -13.47 4.77 6.65
CA GLY A 177 -12.49 5.62 7.29
C GLY A 177 -13.04 7.00 7.67
N GLY A 178 -12.27 7.75 8.46
CA GLY A 178 -12.56 9.12 8.83
C GLY A 178 -12.09 10.13 7.78
N ARG A 179 -12.29 11.42 8.07
CA ARG A 179 -11.87 12.51 7.16
C ARG A 179 -10.37 12.45 6.82
N LEU A 180 -9.53 12.10 7.79
CA LEU A 180 -8.07 12.03 7.61
C LEU A 180 -7.61 10.78 6.85
N ASP A 181 -8.47 9.79 6.69
CA ASP A 181 -8.15 8.55 5.97
C ASP A 181 -8.50 8.62 4.48
N ARG A 182 -9.14 9.70 4.03
CA ARG A 182 -9.80 9.78 2.71
C ARG A 182 -9.05 10.66 1.72
N ASN A 183 -9.46 11.91 1.57
CA ASN A 183 -8.93 12.84 0.57
C ASN A 183 -8.00 13.84 1.27
N VAL A 184 -6.72 13.53 1.33
CA VAL A 184 -5.74 14.29 2.12
C VAL A 184 -4.46 14.54 1.34
N ARG A 185 -3.68 15.50 1.84
CA ARG A 185 -2.29 15.76 1.42
C ARG A 185 -1.36 15.34 2.54
N LEU A 186 -0.46 14.42 2.24
CA LEU A 186 0.47 13.82 3.18
C LEU A 186 1.88 14.27 2.83
N TYR A 187 2.47 15.09 3.68
CA TYR A 187 3.79 15.66 3.42
C TYR A 187 4.88 14.84 4.08
N ARG A 188 6.02 14.79 3.40
CA ARG A 188 7.27 14.26 3.91
C ARG A 188 8.40 15.21 3.53
N SER A 189 9.21 15.56 4.51
CA SER A 189 10.41 16.37 4.33
C SER A 189 11.42 15.70 3.39
N PRO A 190 12.33 16.47 2.76
CA PRO A 190 13.47 15.90 2.07
C PRO A 190 14.27 14.95 2.99
N PRO A 191 14.95 13.95 2.44
CA PRO A 191 15.97 13.20 3.17
C PRO A 191 17.05 14.15 3.71
N PRO A 192 17.70 13.84 4.84
CA PRO A 192 18.89 14.54 5.29
C PRO A 192 20.04 14.45 4.29
#